data_AF-A0A412FH38-F1
#
_entry.id   AF-A0A412FH38-F1
#
_cell.length_a   1.000
_cell.length_b   1.000
_cell.length_c   1.000
_cell.angle_alpha   90.00
_cell.angle_beta   90.00
_cell.angle_gamma   90.00
#
_symmetry.space_group_name_H-M   'P 1'
#
loop_
_entity.id
_entity.type
_entity.pdbx_description
1 polymer ?
#
loop_
_entity_poly.entity_id
_entity_poly.type
_entity_poly.pdbx_seq_one_letter_code
_entity_poly.pdbx_strand_id
1 'polypeptide(L)'
;MTECMKSMAKKPKGERIKVSDLEIIVTMIDKDPYYEIKYKKIGENHYNVGYSSYKLENVLAWRDECFEIMTSPQTNADRIRSMTDEELAVNMMCPNENGLAEIDCDKNDNCNCYECLLKWLKAESEE
;
A
#
# COMPACT_ATOMS: atom_id res chain seq x y z
N MET A 1 -27.58 23.34 7.52
CA MET A 1 -26.19 23.10 7.95
C MET A 1 -25.64 22.01 7.06
N THR A 2 -24.82 22.44 6.11
CA THR A 2 -24.26 21.68 4.99
C THR A 2 -23.52 20.43 5.47
N GLU A 3 -24.11 19.25 5.27
CA GLU A 3 -23.30 18.04 5.08
C GLU A 3 -22.33 18.38 3.95
N CYS A 4 -21.03 18.39 4.26
CA CYS A 4 -19.98 18.79 3.34
C CYS A 4 -19.98 17.79 2.17
N MET A 5 -20.78 18.11 1.15
CA MET A 5 -20.78 17.53 -0.17
C MET A 5 -19.48 17.93 -0.90
N LYS A 6 -18.32 17.64 -0.31
CA LYS A 6 -17.05 17.61 -1.05
C LYS A 6 -17.09 16.38 -1.92
N SER A 7 -17.78 16.58 -3.04
CA SER A 7 -17.88 15.75 -4.21
C SER A 7 -18.20 14.29 -3.90
N MET A 8 -19.46 13.93 -4.19
CA MET A 8 -19.61 12.83 -5.13
C MET A 8 -18.76 13.19 -6.36
N ALA A 9 -17.47 12.88 -6.34
CA ALA A 9 -16.77 12.59 -7.58
C ALA A 9 -17.67 11.53 -8.20
N LYS A 10 -18.40 11.93 -9.26
CA LYS A 10 -19.45 11.15 -9.91
C LYS A 10 -19.12 9.67 -9.77
N LYS A 11 -19.93 8.91 -9.02
CA LYS A 11 -19.84 7.45 -8.90
C LYS A 11 -19.52 6.91 -10.30
N PRO A 12 -18.30 6.43 -10.60
CA PRO A 12 -18.08 5.75 -11.86
C PRO A 12 -18.99 4.53 -11.80
N LYS A 13 -19.96 4.49 -12.71
CA LYS A 13 -21.03 3.50 -12.68
C LYS A 13 -20.40 2.14 -13.00
N GLY A 14 -19.98 1.41 -11.96
CA GLY A 14 -19.42 0.07 -12.05
C GLY A 14 -17.96 -0.11 -11.63
N GLU A 15 -17.23 0.94 -11.24
CA GLU A 15 -15.81 0.82 -10.86
C GLU A 15 -15.58 1.16 -9.38
N ARG A 16 -15.03 0.20 -8.63
CA ARG A 16 -14.64 0.38 -7.22
C ARG A 16 -13.20 0.89 -7.12
N ILE A 17 -12.92 1.68 -6.10
CA ILE A 17 -11.58 2.15 -5.77
C ILE A 17 -10.81 0.98 -5.16
N LYS A 18 -9.79 0.51 -5.88
CA LYS A 18 -8.88 -0.53 -5.40
C LYS A 18 -7.90 0.03 -4.36
N VAL A 19 -7.87 -0.58 -3.19
CA VAL A 19 -7.05 -0.12 -2.05
C VAL A 19 -6.28 -1.25 -1.42
N SER A 20 -5.09 -0.94 -0.89
CA SER A 20 -4.28 -1.87 -0.08
C SER A 20 -4.60 -1.78 1.41
N ASP A 21 -5.19 -0.67 1.85
CA ASP A 21 -5.58 -0.44 3.24
C ASP A 21 -6.87 0.38 3.29
N LEU A 22 -7.74 0.06 4.25
CA LEU A 22 -9.08 0.62 4.38
C LEU A 22 -9.56 0.56 5.84
N GLU A 23 -9.66 1.74 6.47
CA GLU A 23 -10.00 1.92 7.88
C GLU A 23 -11.11 2.97 8.03
N ILE A 24 -12.03 2.77 8.99
CA ILE A 24 -12.95 3.82 9.42
C ILE A 24 -12.36 4.46 10.68
N ILE A 25 -12.09 5.76 10.61
CA ILE A 25 -11.61 6.56 11.74
C ILE A 25 -12.76 7.37 12.33
N VAL A 26 -12.67 7.66 13.64
CA VAL A 26 -13.68 8.41 14.39
C VAL A 26 -13.04 9.61 15.05
N THR A 27 -13.58 10.79 14.77
CA THR A 27 -13.17 12.06 15.38
C THR A 27 -14.32 12.60 16.23
N MET A 28 -14.06 12.96 17.49
CA MET A 28 -15.07 13.61 18.33
C MET A 28 -15.10 15.11 18.05
N ILE A 29 -16.23 15.63 17.56
CA ILE A 29 -16.45 17.08 17.31
C ILE A 29 -17.52 17.56 18.27
N ASP A 30 -17.17 18.45 19.21
CA ASP A 30 -18.09 19.03 20.21
C ASP A 30 -18.94 18.01 21.02
N LYS A 31 -18.49 16.73 21.06
CA LYS A 31 -19.09 15.52 21.68
C LYS A 31 -19.87 14.59 20.75
N ASP A 32 -20.05 14.95 19.49
CA ASP A 32 -20.66 14.08 18.49
C ASP A 32 -19.57 13.34 17.69
N PRO A 33 -19.72 12.02 17.44
CA PRO A 33 -18.76 11.28 16.64
C PRO A 33 -18.91 11.63 15.14
N TYR A 34 -17.78 11.92 14.51
CA TYR A 34 -17.65 12.13 13.08
C TYR A 34 -16.83 11.00 12.47
N TYR A 35 -17.41 10.31 11.50
CA TYR A 35 -16.84 9.10 10.90
C TYR A 35 -16.24 9.44 9.54
N GLU A 36 -15.05 8.93 9.25
CA GLU A 36 -14.35 9.14 7.98
C GLU A 36 -13.67 7.85 7.52
N ILE A 37 -13.51 7.66 6.21
CA ILE A 37 -12.75 6.55 5.65
C ILE A 37 -11.33 7.02 5.38
N LYS A 38 -10.37 6.33 6.00
CA LYS A 38 -8.93 6.44 5.71
C LYS A 38 -8.53 5.26 4.83
N TYR A 39 -7.91 5.53 3.69
CA TYR A 39 -7.59 4.50 2.70
C TYR A 39 -6.30 4.76 1.93
N LYS A 40 -5.66 3.71 1.45
CA LYS A 40 -4.44 3.78 0.62
C LYS A 40 -4.70 3.13 -0.73
N LYS A 41 -4.65 3.89 -1.82
CA LYS A 41 -4.81 3.32 -3.17
C LYS A 41 -3.60 2.46 -3.52
N ILE A 42 -3.82 1.47 -4.37
CA ILE A 42 -2.72 0.67 -4.93
C ILE A 42 -1.72 1.57 -5.66
N GLY A 43 -0.43 1.44 -5.34
CA GLY A 43 0.65 2.23 -5.91
C GLY A 43 0.89 3.60 -5.26
N GLU A 44 0.00 4.08 -4.38
CA GLU A 44 0.25 5.30 -3.60
C GLU A 44 1.05 4.96 -2.33
N ASN A 45 1.95 5.85 -1.91
CA ASN A 45 2.73 5.70 -0.67
C ASN A 45 2.12 6.43 0.54
N HIS A 46 1.06 7.18 0.34
CA HIS A 46 0.40 7.99 1.38
C HIS A 46 -1.08 7.59 1.54
N TYR A 47 -1.67 8.00 2.66
CA TYR A 47 -3.09 7.79 2.95
C TYR A 47 -3.94 8.95 2.46
N ASN A 48 -5.17 8.63 2.05
CA ASN A 48 -6.25 9.56 1.76
C ASN A 48 -7.28 9.49 2.90
N VAL A 49 -7.99 10.60 3.14
CA VAL A 49 -9.12 10.66 4.08
C VAL A 49 -10.31 11.31 3.37
N GLY A 50 -11.47 10.67 3.43
CA GLY A 50 -12.69 11.15 2.79
C GLY A 50 -13.91 10.28 3.12
N TYR A 51 -15.00 10.42 2.37
CA TYR A 51 -16.25 9.67 2.58
C TYR A 51 -16.76 9.77 4.02
N SER A 52 -16.98 11.01 4.45
CA SER A 52 -17.22 11.34 5.86
C SER A 52 -18.65 11.74 6.16
N SER A 53 -19.13 11.39 7.34
CA SER A 53 -20.49 11.71 7.80
C SER A 53 -20.60 11.61 9.32
N TYR A 54 -21.56 12.34 9.91
CA TYR A 54 -22.02 12.10 11.27
C TYR A 54 -22.85 10.80 11.40
N LYS A 55 -23.28 10.20 10.28
CA LYS A 55 -24.04 8.95 10.26
C LYS A 55 -23.12 7.80 9.85
N LEU A 56 -22.85 6.88 10.80
CA LEU A 56 -22.03 5.69 10.56
C LEU A 56 -22.57 4.83 9.41
N GLU A 57 -23.90 4.71 9.29
CA GLU A 57 -24.56 3.93 8.22
C GLU A 57 -24.14 4.38 6.82
N ASN A 58 -23.99 5.69 6.60
CA ASN A 58 -23.52 6.24 5.32
C ASN A 58 -22.08 5.80 5.02
N VAL A 59 -21.21 5.89 6.04
CA VAL A 59 -19.79 5.54 5.91
C VAL A 59 -19.61 4.04 5.65
N LEU A 60 -20.39 3.20 6.31
CA LEU A 60 -20.41 1.76 6.04
C LEU A 60 -20.91 1.45 4.62
N ALA A 61 -21.97 2.11 4.17
CA ALA A 61 -22.46 1.92 2.80
C ALA A 61 -21.42 2.34 1.76
N TRP A 62 -20.72 3.46 1.95
CA TRP A 62 -19.65 3.88 1.06
C TRP A 62 -18.44 2.95 1.09
N ARG A 63 -18.06 2.44 2.26
CA ARG A 63 -17.01 1.43 2.40
C ARG A 63 -17.28 0.23 1.51
N ASP A 64 -18.51 -0.29 1.53
CA ASP A 64 -18.85 -1.52 0.81
C ASP A 64 -19.18 -1.28 -0.69
N GLU A 65 -19.72 -0.12 -1.03
CA GLU A 65 -20.07 0.22 -2.42
C GLU A 65 -18.90 0.78 -3.24
N CYS A 66 -18.05 1.60 -2.63
CA CYS A 66 -17.04 2.39 -3.35
C CYS A 66 -15.65 1.78 -3.31
N PHE A 67 -15.35 0.86 -2.39
CA PHE A 67 -14.00 0.32 -2.21
C PHE A 67 -13.93 -1.18 -2.47
N GLU A 68 -12.79 -1.60 -3.00
CA GLU A 68 -12.40 -2.99 -3.14
C GLU A 68 -11.03 -3.14 -2.49
N ILE A 69 -10.96 -3.84 -1.36
CA ILE A 69 -9.69 -4.15 -0.73
C ILE A 69 -9.01 -5.26 -1.53
N MET A 70 -7.89 -4.93 -2.16
CA MET A 70 -7.07 -5.91 -2.88
C MET A 70 -6.24 -6.64 -1.83
N THR A 71 -6.75 -7.77 -1.36
CA THR A 71 -6.05 -8.64 -0.41
C THR A 71 -5.07 -9.56 -1.12
N SER A 72 -4.49 -9.19 -2.27
CA SER A 72 -3.41 -10.01 -2.81
C SER A 72 -2.35 -10.13 -1.71
N PRO A 73 -1.88 -11.35 -1.40
CA PRO A 73 -0.76 -11.51 -0.50
C PRO A 73 0.32 -10.55 -0.99
N GLN A 74 0.81 -9.66 -0.12
CA GLN A 74 1.91 -8.78 -0.50
C GLN A 74 2.98 -9.64 -1.15
N THR A 75 3.25 -9.40 -2.42
CA THR A 75 4.29 -10.14 -3.12
C THR A 75 5.63 -9.77 -2.50
N ASN A 76 6.63 -10.63 -2.67
CA ASN A 76 7.99 -10.27 -2.27
C ASN A 76 8.50 -9.00 -2.98
N ALA A 77 7.96 -8.65 -4.15
CA ALA A 77 8.22 -7.38 -4.82
C ALA A 77 7.54 -6.18 -4.13
N ASP A 78 6.32 -6.34 -3.58
CA ASP A 78 5.67 -5.29 -2.79
C ASP A 78 6.46 -4.99 -1.52
N ARG A 79 7.00 -6.04 -0.88
CA ARG A 79 7.85 -5.90 0.31
C ARG A 79 9.12 -5.10 -0.01
N ILE A 80 9.82 -5.44 -1.09
CA ILE A 80 11.00 -4.69 -1.55
C ILE A 80 10.68 -3.22 -1.83
N ARG A 81 9.55 -2.94 -2.51
CA ARG A 81 9.12 -1.56 -2.77
C ARG A 81 8.81 -0.75 -1.50
N SER A 82 8.60 -1.42 -0.37
CA SER A 82 8.36 -0.80 0.93
C SER A 82 9.59 -0.74 1.85
N MET A 83 10.71 -1.37 1.49
CA MET A 83 11.94 -1.36 2.27
C MET A 83 12.61 0.01 2.22
N THR A 84 13.30 0.40 3.31
CA THR A 84 14.24 1.53 3.27
C THR A 84 15.51 1.16 2.51
N ASP A 85 16.34 2.16 2.18
CA ASP A 85 17.62 1.92 1.50
C ASP A 85 18.53 0.99 2.33
N GLU A 86 18.52 1.12 3.66
CA GLU A 86 19.29 0.26 4.57
C GLU A 86 18.78 -1.18 4.59
N GLU A 87 17.46 -1.37 4.67
CA GLU A 87 16.83 -2.70 4.64
C GLU A 87 17.05 -3.38 3.29
N LEU A 88 16.97 -2.61 2.21
CA LEU A 88 17.19 -3.09 0.86
C LEU A 88 18.66 -3.48 0.63
N ALA A 89 19.61 -2.70 1.15
CA ALA A 89 21.05 -2.97 1.00
C ALA A 89 21.49 -4.31 1.61
N VAL A 90 20.87 -4.76 2.70
CA VAL A 90 21.14 -6.08 3.32
C VAL A 90 20.71 -7.25 2.41
N ASN A 91 19.71 -7.02 1.56
CA ASN A 91 19.11 -8.05 0.71
C ASN A 91 19.58 -7.95 -0.75
N MET A 92 20.20 -6.84 -1.15
CA MET A 92 20.71 -6.63 -2.51
C MET A 92 22.08 -7.30 -2.70
N MET A 93 22.23 -7.92 -3.87
CA MET A 93 23.52 -8.38 -4.36
C MET A 93 24.48 -7.20 -4.59
N CYS A 94 25.79 -7.42 -4.47
CA CYS A 94 26.80 -6.38 -4.65
C CYS A 94 26.60 -5.63 -5.99
N PRO A 95 26.46 -4.30 -5.99
CA PRO A 95 26.26 -3.51 -7.21
C PRO A 95 27.39 -3.71 -8.22
N ASN A 96 28.61 -3.92 -7.74
CA ASN A 96 29.79 -4.16 -8.56
C ASN A 96 29.75 -5.52 -9.27
N GLU A 97 29.26 -6.55 -8.58
CA GLU A 97 29.10 -7.89 -9.16
C GLU A 97 28.01 -7.93 -10.24
N ASN A 98 26.97 -7.11 -10.08
CA ASN A 98 25.89 -6.99 -11.06
C ASN A 98 26.13 -5.94 -12.15
N GLY A 99 27.30 -5.28 -12.14
CA GLY A 99 27.63 -4.23 -13.10
C GLY A 99 26.73 -2.98 -13.00
N LEU A 100 26.14 -2.73 -11.83
CA LEU A 100 25.29 -1.58 -11.55
C LEU A 100 26.09 -0.36 -11.05
N ALA A 101 27.32 -0.56 -10.59
CA ALA A 101 28.24 0.49 -10.17
C ALA A 101 29.70 0.03 -10.34
N GLU A 102 30.65 0.95 -10.25
CA GLU A 102 32.10 0.70 -10.21
C GLU A 102 32.67 1.16 -8.84
N ILE A 103 32.64 0.26 -7.86
CA ILE A 103 33.05 0.49 -6.45
C ILE A 103 33.95 -0.65 -5.94
N ASP A 104 35.01 -0.37 -5.18
CA ASP A 104 35.90 -1.42 -4.67
C ASP A 104 35.15 -2.41 -3.76
N CYS A 105 35.26 -3.72 -4.05
CA CYS A 105 34.57 -4.79 -3.32
C CYS A 105 35.56 -5.92 -3.01
N ASP A 106 35.59 -6.38 -1.76
CA ASP A 106 36.51 -7.40 -1.24
C ASP A 106 36.04 -8.85 -1.46
N LYS A 107 34.85 -9.05 -2.05
CA LYS A 107 34.34 -10.28 -2.70
C LYS A 107 34.50 -11.58 -1.93
N ASN A 108 34.49 -11.54 -0.60
CA ASN A 108 34.49 -12.75 0.20
C ASN A 108 33.05 -13.26 0.33
N ASP A 109 32.62 -14.25 -0.47
CA ASP A 109 31.44 -15.07 -0.12
C ASP A 109 31.35 -16.44 -0.81
N ASN A 110 31.09 -17.49 -0.01
CA ASN A 110 31.02 -18.90 -0.41
C ASN A 110 29.56 -19.40 -0.60
N CYS A 111 28.61 -18.48 -0.82
CA CYS A 111 27.18 -18.75 -0.97
C CYS A 111 26.66 -18.22 -2.32
N ASN A 112 25.78 -18.96 -3.01
CA ASN A 112 25.14 -18.49 -4.24
C ASN A 112 23.94 -17.57 -3.92
N CYS A 113 24.23 -16.35 -3.47
CA CYS A 113 23.24 -15.37 -3.01
C CYS A 113 22.25 -14.97 -4.12
N TYR A 114 22.67 -14.96 -5.39
CA TYR A 114 21.80 -14.71 -6.54
C TYR A 114 20.67 -15.74 -6.64
N GLU A 115 21.00 -17.04 -6.55
CA GLU A 115 20.01 -18.11 -6.66
C GLU A 115 19.04 -18.11 -5.47
N CYS A 116 19.54 -17.79 -4.26
CA CYS A 116 18.72 -17.68 -3.06
C CYS A 116 17.68 -16.55 -3.18
N LEU A 117 18.11 -15.35 -3.59
CA LEU A 117 17.22 -14.20 -3.77
C LEU A 117 16.20 -14.44 -4.88
N LEU A 118 16.62 -15.04 -6.00
CA LEU A 118 15.73 -15.36 -7.12
C LEU A 118 14.64 -16.37 -6.73
N LYS A 119 14.98 -17.40 -5.96
CA LYS A 119 14.00 -18.38 -5.44
C LYS A 119 13.00 -17.73 -4.49
N TRP A 120 13.47 -16.85 -3.60
CA TRP A 120 12.60 -16.13 -2.68
C TRP A 120 11.61 -15.23 -3.43
N LEU A 121 12.08 -14.43 -4.40
CA LEU A 121 11.20 -13.56 -5.21
C LEU A 121 10.09 -14.32 -5.94
N LYS A 122 10.39 -15.50 -6.49
CA LYS A 122 9.44 -16.33 -7.23
C LYS A 122 8.48 -17.13 -6.35
N ALA A 123 8.73 -17.22 -5.04
CA ALA A 123 7.88 -18.00 -4.14
C ALA A 123 6.47 -17.40 -3.98
N GLU A 124 6.33 -16.09 -4.20
CA GLU A 124 5.07 -15.34 -4.04
C GLU A 124 4.77 -14.50 -5.30
N SER A 125 5.28 -14.90 -6.48
CA SER A 125 4.98 -14.19 -7.74
C SER A 125 3.59 -14.55 -8.27
N GLU A 126 2.86 -13.55 -8.75
CA GLU A 126 1.58 -13.73 -9.44
C GLU A 126 1.78 -14.55 -10.75
N GLU A 127 0.80 -15.40 -11.10
CA GLU A 127 0.79 -16.21 -12.34
C GLU A 127 0.50 -15.39 -13.61
#